data_AF-A0A7V4JEH0-F1
#
_entry.id   AF-A0A7V4JEH0-F1
#
_cell.length_a   1.000
_cell.length_b   1.000
_cell.length_c   1.000
_cell.angle_alpha   90.00
_cell.angle_beta   90.00
_cell.angle_gamma   90.00
#
_symmetry.space_group_name_H-M   'P 1'
#
loop_
_entity.id
_entity.type
_entity.pdbx_description
1 polymer ?
#
loop_
_entity_poly.entity_id
_entity_poly.type
_entity_poly.pdbx_seq_one_letter_code
_entity_poly.pdbx_strand_id
1 'polypeptide(L)'
;MAYTTFLPPEFRVVIDKEACLQCGRCVQQCGWSVYTWDEAERRPRPDHSKCSACHRCVTFCPGSAITVKHNELAFKRSDSMSPDLIKAVWKQAETGGVLLTGMGNDKPYLRIFDHLLLDACQVTNPSIDPLREPMEMRTFLGRKPDSLEVSTSGSSLRGTSVSPAASARLLTELDRQLQLETPIMFGGMSYGSVSLNVHRALAMAAAELGTFMNTGEGGLHADLEPYQDHIIVQCASGRFGVDTSYLQAGAAVEIKIGQGAKPGIGGHLPGEKIDYQVSITRMIPQGTDALSPAPHHDIYSIEDLRQLIYALKEATGYKPVSVKIAAVHNVAAIASGVVRAGADIVYLDGFRGGTGASPTIIRDHVGLPIEIAVATVDQRLRDEGIRNRASIVAAGGIRSSADVVKAIALGADACAIGTVALVALGCHVCQKCHTGCCSWGICTQRPELTRRLDPEWGASQVVNLVRAWTHEIAEVLGALGVNAIESLRGSRERLRGLGLDQTVLDVLGVKAAGS
;
A
#
# COMPACT_ATOMS: atom_id res chain seq x y z
N MET A 1 11.98 -37.27 23.74
CA MET A 1 13.23 -36.67 23.25
C MET A 1 12.92 -35.26 22.82
N ALA A 2 13.60 -34.24 23.35
CA ALA A 2 13.49 -32.89 22.81
C ALA A 2 14.07 -32.93 21.39
N TYR A 3 13.24 -32.72 20.38
CA TYR A 3 13.72 -32.62 19.00
C TYR A 3 14.73 -31.48 18.95
N THR A 4 15.98 -31.81 18.63
CA THR A 4 17.04 -30.81 18.46
C THR A 4 16.73 -30.10 17.15
N THR A 5 16.28 -28.84 17.21
CA THR A 5 16.09 -28.05 15.99
C THR A 5 17.43 -27.81 15.32
N PHE A 6 17.46 -27.90 14.00
CA PHE A 6 18.65 -27.56 13.22
C PHE A 6 18.78 -26.05 12.99
N LEU A 7 17.80 -25.25 13.42
CA LEU A 7 17.74 -23.81 13.18
C LEU A 7 18.60 -23.04 14.20
N PRO A 8 19.76 -22.49 13.79
CA PRO A 8 20.46 -21.52 14.62
C PRO A 8 19.65 -20.22 14.74
N PRO A 9 19.84 -19.44 15.82
CA PRO A 9 19.23 -18.12 15.93
C PRO A 9 19.74 -17.21 14.81
N GLU A 10 18.82 -16.52 14.14
CA GLU A 10 19.14 -15.58 13.05
C GLU A 10 19.86 -14.33 13.56
N PHE A 11 19.48 -13.87 14.75
CA PHE A 11 20.05 -12.68 15.38
C PHE A 11 20.61 -13.01 16.77
N ARG A 12 21.74 -12.41 17.10
CA ARG A 12 22.31 -12.41 18.44
C ARG A 12 22.07 -11.07 19.11
N VAL A 13 21.61 -11.12 20.34
CA VAL A 13 21.39 -9.93 21.17
C VAL A 13 22.55 -9.80 22.13
N VAL A 14 23.30 -8.71 22.03
CA VAL A 14 24.43 -8.42 22.91
C VAL A 14 24.02 -7.29 23.85
N ILE A 15 24.25 -7.50 25.15
CA ILE A 15 23.98 -6.51 26.19
C ILE A 15 25.31 -6.08 26.78
N ASP A 16 25.68 -4.82 26.55
CA ASP A 16 26.85 -4.19 27.16
C ASP A 16 26.62 -4.10 28.68
N LYS A 17 27.52 -4.71 29.45
CA LYS A 17 27.36 -4.79 30.89
C LYS A 17 27.61 -3.46 31.59
N GLU A 18 28.47 -2.62 31.05
CA GLU A 18 28.88 -1.34 31.63
C GLU A 18 27.83 -0.26 31.35
N ALA A 19 27.25 -0.27 30.15
CA ALA A 19 26.18 0.66 29.78
C ALA A 19 24.79 0.29 30.34
N CYS A 20 24.58 -0.96 30.75
CA CYS A 20 23.25 -1.42 31.19
C CYS A 20 22.86 -0.89 32.57
N LEU A 21 21.84 -0.04 32.62
CA LEU A 21 21.28 0.54 33.85
C LEU A 21 20.40 -0.40 34.69
N GLN A 22 20.34 -1.70 34.37
CA GLN A 22 19.56 -2.71 35.12
C GLN A 22 18.07 -2.35 35.34
N CYS A 23 17.47 -1.60 34.41
CA CYS A 23 16.12 -1.06 34.56
C CYS A 23 14.98 -2.00 34.14
N GLY A 24 15.27 -3.19 33.59
CA GLY A 24 14.26 -4.15 33.13
C GLY A 24 13.43 -3.74 31.90
N ARG A 25 13.62 -2.54 31.33
CA ARG A 25 12.82 -2.04 30.20
C ARG A 25 12.84 -2.95 28.98
N CYS A 26 13.95 -3.60 28.66
CA CYS A 26 14.02 -4.51 27.52
C CYS A 26 13.07 -5.71 27.64
N VAL A 27 12.86 -6.23 28.86
CA VAL A 27 11.89 -7.28 29.18
C VAL A 27 10.48 -6.76 28.90
N GLN A 28 10.15 -5.57 29.42
CA GLN A 28 8.83 -4.96 29.23
C GLN A 28 8.56 -4.59 27.76
N GLN A 29 9.55 -4.11 27.03
CA GLN A 29 9.39 -3.62 25.65
C GLN A 29 9.37 -4.74 24.61
N CYS A 30 9.84 -5.95 24.92
CA CYS A 30 9.91 -7.03 23.94
C CYS A 30 8.60 -7.84 23.87
N GLY A 31 7.81 -7.63 22.81
CA GLY A 31 6.60 -8.43 22.54
C GLY A 31 6.88 -9.87 22.10
N TRP A 32 8.15 -10.21 21.85
CA TRP A 32 8.62 -11.54 21.43
C TRP A 32 9.12 -12.40 22.60
N SER A 33 9.10 -11.87 23.82
CA SER A 33 9.63 -12.55 25.01
C SER A 33 11.08 -13.02 24.84
N VAL A 34 11.91 -12.21 24.18
CA VAL A 34 13.35 -12.46 24.02
C VAL A 34 14.08 -12.39 25.35
N TYR A 35 13.66 -11.53 26.28
CA TYR A 35 14.39 -11.33 27.53
C TYR A 35 13.64 -11.97 28.69
N THR A 36 14.34 -12.75 29.51
CA THR A 36 13.93 -13.07 30.88
C THR A 36 14.73 -12.21 31.86
N TRP A 37 14.19 -11.97 33.04
CA TRP A 37 14.92 -11.26 34.09
C TRP A 37 15.67 -12.28 34.96
N ASP A 38 16.99 -12.10 35.11
CA ASP A 38 17.83 -12.88 36.02
C ASP A 38 17.96 -12.12 37.34
N GLU A 39 17.35 -12.66 38.41
CA GLU A 39 17.35 -12.03 39.73
C GLU A 39 18.73 -12.04 40.40
N ALA A 40 19.56 -13.05 40.13
CA ALA A 40 20.87 -13.17 40.76
C ALA A 40 21.84 -12.11 40.20
N GLU A 41 21.85 -11.95 38.88
CA GLU A 41 22.70 -10.98 38.19
C GLU A 41 22.07 -9.58 38.08
N ARG A 42 20.79 -9.46 38.50
CA ARG A 42 19.93 -8.26 38.33
C ARG A 42 20.00 -7.71 36.91
N ARG A 43 19.93 -8.60 35.91
CA ARG A 43 20.14 -8.27 34.50
C ARG A 43 19.20 -9.06 33.59
N PRO A 44 18.85 -8.50 32.43
CA PRO A 44 18.10 -9.24 31.42
C PRO A 44 18.98 -10.32 30.77
N ARG A 45 18.43 -11.52 30.61
CA ARG A 45 19.04 -12.64 29.89
C ARG A 45 18.31 -12.85 28.55
N PRO A 46 18.95 -12.62 27.40
CA PRO A 46 18.32 -12.79 26.10
C PRO A 46 18.32 -14.26 25.64
N ASP A 47 17.20 -14.67 25.05
CA ASP A 47 17.00 -15.87 24.24
C ASP A 47 17.03 -15.46 22.77
N HIS A 48 18.19 -15.67 22.14
CA HIS A 48 18.46 -15.27 20.76
C HIS A 48 17.52 -15.94 19.74
N SER A 49 16.98 -17.12 20.04
CA SER A 49 16.11 -17.88 19.12
C SER A 49 14.79 -17.17 18.82
N LYS A 50 14.35 -16.27 19.71
CA LYS A 50 13.10 -15.51 19.60
C LYS A 50 13.26 -14.14 18.95
N CYS A 51 14.49 -13.69 18.72
CA CYS A 51 14.73 -12.34 18.24
C CYS A 51 14.30 -12.23 16.77
N SER A 52 13.45 -11.26 16.46
CA SER A 52 13.02 -10.92 15.09
C SER A 52 13.68 -9.65 14.55
N ALA A 53 14.68 -9.12 15.27
CA ALA A 53 15.31 -7.83 14.98
C ALA A 53 14.29 -6.71 14.71
N CYS A 54 13.23 -6.61 15.52
CA CYS A 54 12.31 -5.46 15.43
C CYS A 54 12.87 -4.17 16.08
N HIS A 55 14.08 -4.23 16.66
CA HIS A 55 14.82 -3.12 17.28
C HIS A 55 14.16 -2.33 18.41
N ARG A 56 12.92 -2.62 18.83
CA ARG A 56 12.28 -1.84 19.90
C ARG A 56 13.08 -1.81 21.21
N CYS A 57 13.62 -2.95 21.63
CA CYS A 57 14.45 -3.01 22.84
C CYS A 57 15.74 -2.19 22.73
N VAL A 58 16.28 -2.02 21.50
CA VAL A 58 17.43 -1.16 21.22
C VAL A 58 17.01 0.30 21.36
N THR A 59 15.94 0.70 20.66
CA THR A 59 15.45 2.09 20.63
C THR A 59 15.07 2.62 22.02
N PHE A 60 14.45 1.79 22.86
CA PHE A 60 13.96 2.20 24.18
C PHE A 60 14.91 1.84 25.33
N CYS A 61 16.15 1.44 25.04
CA CYS A 61 17.17 1.23 26.06
C CYS A 61 17.74 2.59 26.50
N PRO A 62 17.52 3.05 27.76
CA PRO A 62 17.99 4.37 28.19
C PRO A 62 19.52 4.46 28.28
N GLY A 63 20.21 3.34 28.45
CA GLY A 63 21.68 3.29 28.45
C GLY A 63 22.29 2.94 27.11
N SER A 64 21.50 2.80 26.03
CA SER A 64 21.98 2.32 24.72
C SER A 64 22.79 1.01 24.79
N ALA A 65 22.47 0.16 25.77
CA ALA A 65 23.28 -1.01 26.11
C ALA A 65 23.01 -2.25 25.24
N ILE A 66 22.05 -2.19 24.31
CA ILE A 66 21.58 -3.36 23.57
C ILE A 66 21.95 -3.23 22.10
N THR A 67 22.64 -4.23 21.57
CA THR A 67 22.93 -4.35 20.13
C THR A 67 22.35 -5.66 19.60
N VAL A 68 21.62 -5.60 18.49
CA VAL A 68 21.16 -6.80 17.77
C VAL A 68 22.06 -6.98 16.55
N LYS A 69 22.75 -8.11 16.46
CA LYS A 69 23.67 -8.46 15.37
C LYS A 69 23.13 -9.63 14.57
N HIS A 70 23.34 -9.64 13.27
CA HIS A 70 23.09 -10.83 12.46
C HIS A 70 24.05 -11.95 12.86
N ASN A 71 23.58 -13.19 12.91
CA ASN A 71 24.42 -14.34 13.23
C ASN A 71 25.14 -14.84 11.97
N GLU A 72 26.22 -14.15 11.56
CA GLU A 72 26.92 -14.39 10.29
C GLU A 72 27.48 -15.81 10.11
N LEU A 73 27.83 -16.48 11.20
CA LEU A 73 28.36 -17.86 11.19
C LEU A 73 27.27 -18.94 11.35
N ALA A 74 25.98 -18.55 11.33
CA ALA A 74 24.87 -19.49 11.41
C ALA A 74 24.83 -20.45 10.22
N PHE A 75 25.27 -20.00 9.03
CA PHE A 75 25.20 -20.75 7.80
C PHE A 75 26.50 -20.63 7.01
N LYS A 76 26.97 -21.74 6.45
CA LYS A 76 28.05 -21.72 5.47
C LYS A 76 27.55 -21.02 4.20
N ARG A 77 28.35 -20.11 3.64
CA ARG A 77 28.04 -19.50 2.34
C ARG A 77 28.01 -20.57 1.25
N SER A 78 26.94 -20.57 0.46
CA SER A 78 26.76 -21.44 -0.69
C SER A 78 25.95 -20.69 -1.74
N ASP A 79 26.40 -20.71 -2.99
CA ASP A 79 25.73 -20.00 -4.09
C ASP A 79 24.41 -20.67 -4.48
N SER A 80 24.34 -22.00 -4.39
CA SER A 80 23.12 -22.76 -4.67
C SER A 80 22.16 -22.86 -3.48
N MET A 81 22.68 -22.74 -2.25
CA MET A 81 21.91 -22.88 -1.01
C MET A 81 22.09 -21.64 -0.14
N SER A 82 21.29 -20.61 -0.42
CA SER A 82 21.28 -19.40 0.40
C SER A 82 20.84 -19.71 1.84
N PRO A 83 21.29 -18.94 2.85
CA PRO A 83 20.86 -19.09 4.24
C PRO A 83 19.33 -19.11 4.40
N ASP A 84 18.62 -18.25 3.69
CA ASP A 84 17.15 -18.20 3.67
C ASP A 84 16.54 -19.51 3.19
N LEU A 85 17.10 -20.10 2.13
CA LEU A 85 16.61 -21.36 1.56
C LEU A 85 16.89 -22.53 2.50
N ILE A 86 18.09 -22.62 3.09
CA ILE A 86 18.42 -23.66 4.07
C ILE A 86 17.47 -23.60 5.26
N LYS A 87 17.27 -22.39 5.82
CA LYS A 87 16.35 -22.15 6.93
C LYS A 87 14.92 -22.54 6.57
N ALA A 88 14.47 -22.21 5.35
CA ALA A 88 13.15 -22.58 4.89
C ALA A 88 12.99 -24.11 4.83
N VAL A 89 13.95 -24.81 4.22
CA VAL A 89 13.95 -26.28 4.10
C VAL A 89 13.95 -26.94 5.48
N TRP A 90 14.80 -26.51 6.41
CA TRP A 90 14.82 -27.08 7.77
C TRP A 90 13.51 -26.85 8.50
N LYS A 91 12.96 -25.63 8.45
CA LYS A 91 11.69 -25.33 9.12
C LYS A 91 10.52 -26.11 8.53
N GLN A 92 10.51 -26.31 7.21
CA GLN A 92 9.50 -27.15 6.54
C GLN A 92 9.70 -28.63 6.86
N ALA A 93 10.94 -29.12 6.94
CA ALA A 93 11.23 -30.51 7.31
C ALA A 93 10.83 -30.80 8.78
N GLU A 94 11.02 -29.83 9.68
CA GLU A 94 10.65 -29.95 11.09
C GLU A 94 9.13 -29.94 11.32
N THR A 95 8.37 -29.21 10.50
CA THR A 95 6.94 -28.96 10.76
C THR A 95 5.99 -29.59 9.75
N GLY A 96 6.45 -29.94 8.54
CA GLY A 96 5.61 -30.24 7.38
C GLY A 96 4.76 -29.05 6.90
N GLY A 97 4.91 -27.88 7.50
CA GLY A 97 4.01 -26.74 7.31
C GLY A 97 4.46 -25.74 6.25
N VAL A 98 3.51 -24.93 5.78
CA VAL A 98 3.79 -23.80 4.88
C VAL A 98 4.35 -22.62 5.68
N LEU A 99 5.43 -22.02 5.18
CA LEU A 99 6.07 -20.89 5.83
C LEU A 99 5.31 -19.59 5.56
N LEU A 100 4.85 -18.94 6.63
CA LEU A 100 4.23 -17.63 6.56
C LEU A 100 5.25 -16.49 6.77
N THR A 101 4.97 -15.39 6.09
CA THR A 101 5.69 -14.13 6.21
C THR A 101 4.73 -12.94 6.08
N GLY A 102 5.22 -11.74 6.36
CA GLY A 102 4.48 -10.48 6.19
C GLY A 102 5.32 -9.43 5.45
N MET A 103 4.78 -8.21 5.34
CA MET A 103 5.34 -7.10 4.56
C MET A 103 5.47 -7.44 3.07
N GLY A 104 6.05 -6.53 2.29
CA GLY A 104 6.27 -6.71 0.86
C GLY A 104 7.44 -7.63 0.53
N ASN A 105 7.56 -7.99 -0.75
CA ASN A 105 8.66 -8.78 -1.27
C ASN A 105 10.00 -7.99 -1.20
N ASP A 106 10.96 -8.54 -0.46
CA ASP A 106 12.28 -7.99 -0.18
C ASP A 106 13.40 -8.63 -1.01
N LYS A 107 13.06 -9.55 -1.93
CA LYS A 107 14.04 -10.18 -2.81
C LYS A 107 14.64 -9.16 -3.80
N PRO A 108 15.91 -9.36 -4.19
CA PRO A 108 16.68 -8.40 -4.98
C PRO A 108 16.33 -8.45 -6.48
N TYR A 109 15.04 -8.55 -6.82
CA TYR A 109 14.59 -8.39 -8.21
C TYR A 109 14.85 -6.97 -8.70
N LEU A 110 15.06 -6.83 -10.01
CA LEU A 110 15.17 -5.53 -10.66
C LEU A 110 13.99 -4.64 -10.28
N ARG A 111 14.29 -3.37 -10.04
CA ARG A 111 13.33 -2.35 -9.65
C ARG A 111 13.34 -1.23 -10.66
N ILE A 112 12.37 -1.25 -11.57
CA ILE A 112 12.37 -0.44 -12.78
C ILE A 112 12.35 1.05 -12.43
N PHE A 113 11.65 1.46 -11.38
CA PHE A 113 11.68 2.85 -10.93
C PHE A 113 13.09 3.36 -10.61
N ASP A 114 13.99 2.52 -10.09
CA ASP A 114 15.37 2.90 -9.75
C ASP A 114 16.22 3.10 -11.03
N HIS A 115 15.73 2.65 -12.19
CA HIS A 115 16.36 2.77 -13.51
C HIS A 115 15.63 3.75 -14.44
N LEU A 116 14.61 4.45 -13.94
CA LEU A 116 13.92 5.52 -14.66
C LEU A 116 14.36 6.87 -14.10
N LEU A 117 14.88 7.73 -14.97
CA LEU A 117 15.23 9.11 -14.67
C LEU A 117 14.13 10.06 -15.16
N LEU A 118 13.98 11.18 -14.47
CA LEU A 118 13.08 12.27 -14.87
C LEU A 118 13.85 13.22 -15.79
N ASP A 119 13.29 13.51 -16.96
CA ASP A 119 13.88 14.37 -17.97
C ASP A 119 13.50 15.84 -17.70
N ALA A 120 14.35 16.53 -16.97
CA ALA A 120 14.12 17.92 -16.56
C ALA A 120 14.14 18.89 -17.76
N CYS A 121 13.33 19.94 -17.67
CA CYS A 121 13.34 21.01 -18.66
C CYS A 121 14.48 22.00 -18.37
N GLN A 122 15.35 22.23 -19.34
CA GLN A 122 16.37 23.30 -19.24
C GLN A 122 15.77 24.69 -19.44
N VAL A 123 14.68 24.77 -20.22
CA VAL A 123 13.92 25.99 -20.48
C VAL A 123 12.44 25.62 -20.40
N THR A 124 11.69 26.35 -19.57
CA THR A 124 10.23 26.21 -19.46
C THR A 124 9.57 27.37 -20.22
N ASN A 125 8.52 27.08 -21.00
CA ASN A 125 7.73 28.10 -21.68
C ASN A 125 6.23 27.80 -21.51
N PRO A 126 5.48 28.57 -20.69
CA PRO A 126 5.96 29.72 -19.89
C PRO A 126 6.99 29.30 -18.83
N SER A 127 7.76 30.27 -18.33
CA SER A 127 8.67 30.03 -17.20
C SER A 127 7.83 29.59 -16.01
N ILE A 128 8.09 28.40 -15.46
CA ILE A 128 7.43 27.87 -14.26
C ILE A 128 8.48 27.79 -13.14
N ASP A 129 8.31 28.59 -12.09
CA ASP A 129 9.09 28.46 -10.84
C ASP A 129 8.23 27.77 -9.76
N PRO A 130 8.48 26.50 -9.40
CA PRO A 130 7.66 25.77 -8.43
C PRO A 130 7.68 26.37 -7.01
N LEU A 131 8.68 27.21 -6.69
CA LEU A 131 8.76 27.89 -5.41
C LEU A 131 7.94 29.19 -5.37
N ARG A 132 7.50 29.70 -6.53
CA ARG A 132 6.79 30.97 -6.67
C ARG A 132 5.41 30.84 -7.30
N GLU A 133 5.18 29.76 -8.05
CA GLU A 133 3.93 29.50 -8.75
C GLU A 133 3.14 28.37 -8.08
N PRO A 134 1.81 28.47 -8.03
CA PRO A 134 0.99 27.42 -7.45
C PRO A 134 1.04 26.16 -8.33
N MET A 135 1.41 25.04 -7.72
CA MET A 135 1.38 23.73 -8.36
C MET A 135 0.07 23.02 -7.99
N GLU A 136 -0.71 22.60 -8.98
CA GLU A 136 -1.96 21.87 -8.78
C GLU A 136 -1.66 20.39 -8.52
N MET A 137 -1.89 19.95 -7.29
CA MET A 137 -1.69 18.56 -6.82
C MET A 137 -2.97 17.75 -6.80
N ARG A 138 -4.13 18.40 -6.92
CA ARG A 138 -5.41 17.74 -6.82
C ARG A 138 -5.61 16.77 -7.98
N THR A 139 -6.15 15.61 -7.65
CA THR A 139 -6.55 14.60 -8.63
C THR A 139 -7.95 14.08 -8.30
N PHE A 140 -8.66 13.62 -9.32
CA PHE A 140 -10.01 13.08 -9.19
C PHE A 140 -10.00 11.64 -9.67
N LEU A 141 -10.45 10.71 -8.82
CA LEU A 141 -10.55 9.30 -9.16
C LEU A 141 -12.01 8.92 -9.45
N GLY A 142 -12.22 8.44 -10.66
CA GLY A 142 -13.50 7.90 -11.11
C GLY A 142 -13.65 7.99 -12.61
N ARG A 143 -14.89 7.82 -13.07
CA ARG A 143 -15.29 7.90 -14.47
C ARG A 143 -15.43 9.36 -14.91
N LYS A 144 -14.96 9.66 -16.13
CA LYS A 144 -15.21 10.93 -16.83
C LYS A 144 -16.07 10.66 -18.08
N PRO A 145 -16.99 11.57 -18.47
CA PRO A 145 -17.82 11.40 -19.66
C PRO A 145 -16.97 11.39 -20.94
N ASP A 146 -17.51 10.80 -22.02
CA ASP A 146 -16.81 10.73 -23.31
C ASP A 146 -16.76 12.10 -24.03
N SER A 147 -17.67 13.02 -23.69
CA SER A 147 -17.71 14.40 -24.19
C SER A 147 -18.30 15.35 -23.16
N LEU A 148 -17.93 16.63 -23.23
CA LEU A 148 -18.48 17.70 -22.38
C LEU A 148 -19.27 18.69 -23.24
N GLU A 149 -20.48 19.01 -22.80
CA GLU A 149 -21.32 20.06 -23.36
C GLU A 149 -21.24 21.31 -22.49
N VAL A 150 -20.94 22.44 -23.11
CA VAL A 150 -20.77 23.72 -22.43
C VAL A 150 -21.66 24.76 -23.10
N SER A 151 -22.48 25.44 -22.30
CA SER A 151 -23.24 26.60 -22.75
C SER A 151 -22.45 27.87 -22.48
N THR A 152 -22.29 28.72 -23.50
CA THR A 152 -21.72 30.05 -23.34
C THR A 152 -22.83 31.09 -23.49
N SER A 153 -23.20 31.76 -22.40
CA SER A 153 -24.09 32.91 -22.49
C SER A 153 -23.29 34.14 -22.92
N GLY A 154 -23.37 34.52 -24.21
CA GLY A 154 -22.94 35.85 -24.69
C GLY A 154 -21.96 35.89 -25.87
N SER A 155 -22.48 36.41 -27.00
CA SER A 155 -21.83 36.89 -28.22
C SER A 155 -21.42 35.88 -29.31
N SER A 156 -22.03 36.13 -30.47
CA SER A 156 -21.67 35.60 -31.77
C SER A 156 -20.23 35.97 -32.14
N LEU A 157 -19.49 34.99 -32.63
CA LEU A 157 -18.15 35.16 -33.22
C LEU A 157 -18.23 36.05 -34.46
N ARG A 158 -17.98 37.35 -34.30
CA ARG A 158 -17.39 38.23 -35.32
C ARG A 158 -16.30 39.07 -34.66
N GLY A 159 -15.04 38.71 -34.90
CA GLY A 159 -13.89 39.54 -34.54
C GLY A 159 -13.00 38.94 -33.44
N THR A 160 -11.69 39.06 -33.68
CA THR A 160 -10.56 38.53 -32.92
C THR A 160 -10.32 39.23 -31.59
N SER A 161 -11.27 39.17 -30.66
CA SER A 161 -11.05 39.57 -29.27
C SER A 161 -12.04 38.87 -28.34
N VAL A 162 -11.56 37.88 -27.58
CA VAL A 162 -12.34 37.21 -26.53
C VAL A 162 -12.40 38.14 -25.33
N SER A 163 -13.60 38.59 -24.94
CA SER A 163 -13.79 39.30 -23.68
C SER A 163 -13.75 38.32 -22.50
N PRO A 164 -13.22 38.68 -21.31
CA PRO A 164 -12.98 37.73 -20.21
C PRO A 164 -14.23 37.29 -19.42
N ALA A 165 -15.45 37.46 -19.95
CA ALA A 165 -16.67 37.36 -19.14
C ALA A 165 -17.83 36.61 -19.81
N ALA A 166 -17.56 35.62 -20.67
CA ALA A 166 -18.55 34.60 -20.97
C ALA A 166 -18.45 33.51 -19.90
N SER A 167 -19.39 33.47 -18.95
CA SER A 167 -19.49 32.36 -17.99
C SER A 167 -19.89 31.10 -18.75
N ALA A 168 -18.91 30.27 -19.08
CA ALA A 168 -19.12 28.93 -19.60
C ALA A 168 -19.79 28.08 -18.50
N ARG A 169 -21.00 27.59 -18.75
CA ARG A 169 -21.72 26.67 -17.86
C ARG A 169 -21.60 25.25 -18.40
N LEU A 170 -21.06 24.34 -17.60
CA LEU A 170 -21.06 22.91 -17.91
C LEU A 170 -22.50 22.39 -17.85
N LEU A 171 -22.97 21.80 -18.95
CA LEU A 171 -24.28 21.15 -19.06
C LEU A 171 -24.20 19.66 -18.74
N THR A 172 -23.06 19.03 -19.02
CA THR A 172 -22.83 17.62 -18.73
C THR A 172 -22.74 17.40 -17.22
N GLU A 173 -23.60 16.54 -16.69
CA GLU A 173 -23.49 16.05 -15.31
C GLU A 173 -22.29 15.11 -15.20
N LEU A 174 -21.45 15.35 -14.19
CA LEU A 174 -20.27 14.52 -13.93
C LEU A 174 -20.63 13.40 -12.96
N ASP A 175 -20.13 12.21 -13.23
CA ASP A 175 -20.19 11.10 -12.28
C ASP A 175 -19.49 11.50 -10.96
N ARG A 176 -19.96 10.91 -9.85
CA ARG A 176 -19.27 11.05 -8.56
C ARG A 176 -17.84 10.56 -8.68
N GLN A 177 -16.91 11.36 -8.18
CA GLN A 177 -15.48 11.08 -8.18
C GLN A 177 -14.93 11.32 -6.77
N LEU A 178 -13.86 10.59 -6.42
CA LEU A 178 -13.10 10.87 -5.22
C LEU A 178 -12.13 12.01 -5.50
N GLN A 179 -12.23 13.11 -4.75
CA GLN A 179 -11.29 14.22 -4.83
C GLN A 179 -10.16 14.01 -3.82
N LEU A 180 -8.91 14.01 -4.30
CA LEU A 180 -7.74 13.94 -3.44
C LEU A 180 -6.93 15.23 -3.61
N GLU A 181 -6.57 15.91 -2.52
CA GLU A 181 -5.71 17.10 -2.56
C GLU A 181 -4.24 16.77 -2.86
N THR A 182 -3.89 15.48 -2.86
CA THR A 182 -2.57 14.94 -3.18
C THR A 182 -2.75 13.65 -3.97
N PRO A 183 -1.86 13.29 -4.92
CA PRO A 183 -2.00 12.04 -5.67
C PRO A 183 -1.64 10.78 -4.86
N ILE A 184 -1.62 10.88 -3.53
CA ILE A 184 -1.23 9.82 -2.60
C ILE A 184 -2.44 9.45 -1.74
N MET A 185 -2.72 8.15 -1.63
CA MET A 185 -3.74 7.58 -0.74
C MET A 185 -3.18 6.42 0.09
N PHE A 186 -3.89 5.97 1.12
CA PHE A 186 -3.46 4.83 1.93
C PHE A 186 -4.10 3.52 1.44
N GLY A 187 -3.27 2.51 1.19
CA GLY A 187 -3.73 1.21 0.71
C GLY A 187 -4.52 0.42 1.76
N GLY A 188 -5.41 -0.45 1.30
CA GLY A 188 -6.25 -1.28 2.17
C GLY A 188 -5.45 -2.23 3.05
N MET A 189 -5.53 -2.03 4.37
CA MET A 189 -4.89 -2.87 5.38
C MET A 189 -5.92 -3.23 6.44
N SER A 190 -6.33 -4.50 6.51
CA SER A 190 -7.47 -4.90 7.34
C SER A 190 -7.25 -4.66 8.84
N TYR A 191 -8.28 -4.18 9.55
CA TYR A 191 -8.35 -4.32 11.01
C TYR A 191 -8.22 -5.80 11.39
N GLY A 192 -7.42 -6.09 12.41
CA GLY A 192 -6.93 -7.44 12.73
C GLY A 192 -5.52 -7.69 12.18
N SER A 193 -5.24 -7.34 10.92
CA SER A 193 -3.85 -7.38 10.40
C SER A 193 -3.01 -6.27 11.03
N VAL A 194 -3.53 -5.05 11.01
CA VAL A 194 -3.03 -3.92 11.78
C VAL A 194 -3.95 -3.65 12.98
N SER A 195 -3.43 -2.94 13.98
CA SER A 195 -4.20 -2.54 15.16
C SER A 195 -5.20 -1.43 14.82
N LEU A 196 -6.21 -1.25 15.66
CA LEU A 196 -7.16 -0.14 15.52
C LEU A 196 -6.47 1.23 15.61
N ASN A 197 -5.38 1.35 16.36
CA ASN A 197 -4.61 2.59 16.45
C ASN A 197 -3.94 2.97 15.12
N VAL A 198 -3.55 1.98 14.30
CA VAL A 198 -3.10 2.25 12.92
C VAL A 198 -4.25 2.78 12.08
N HIS A 199 -5.44 2.17 12.17
CA HIS A 199 -6.62 2.66 11.44
C HIS A 199 -6.98 4.08 11.84
N ARG A 200 -7.05 4.39 13.14
CA ARG A 200 -7.30 5.74 13.65
C ARG A 200 -6.27 6.75 13.13
N ALA A 201 -4.98 6.41 13.21
CA ALA A 201 -3.90 7.26 12.71
C ALA A 201 -4.06 7.56 11.20
N LEU A 202 -4.37 6.54 10.39
CA LEU A 202 -4.56 6.72 8.95
C LEU A 202 -5.85 7.45 8.60
N ALA A 203 -6.93 7.26 9.36
CA ALA A 203 -8.20 7.96 9.16
C ALA A 203 -8.07 9.45 9.45
N MET A 204 -7.44 9.79 10.59
CA MET A 204 -7.11 11.17 10.95
C MET A 204 -6.20 11.82 9.91
N ALA A 205 -5.14 11.13 9.49
CA ALA A 205 -4.24 11.63 8.46
C ALA A 205 -4.95 11.84 7.11
N ALA A 206 -5.81 10.90 6.71
CA ALA A 206 -6.58 11.01 5.46
C ALA A 206 -7.50 12.23 5.47
N ALA A 207 -8.20 12.47 6.58
CA ALA A 207 -9.05 13.64 6.77
C ALA A 207 -8.25 14.96 6.74
N GLU A 208 -7.11 15.03 7.44
CA GLU A 208 -6.27 16.24 7.45
C GLU A 208 -5.64 16.53 6.08
N LEU A 209 -5.28 15.49 5.33
CA LEU A 209 -4.64 15.62 4.02
C LEU A 209 -5.63 15.79 2.87
N GLY A 210 -6.94 15.66 3.10
CA GLY A 210 -7.93 15.64 2.02
C GLY A 210 -7.71 14.47 1.05
N THR A 211 -7.39 13.28 1.58
CA THR A 211 -7.23 12.03 0.82
C THR A 211 -8.02 10.90 1.49
N PHE A 212 -7.79 9.66 1.08
CA PHE A 212 -8.53 8.49 1.57
C PHE A 212 -7.62 7.43 2.17
N MET A 213 -8.10 6.80 3.25
CA MET A 213 -7.64 5.47 3.65
C MET A 213 -8.58 4.39 3.16
N ASN A 214 -8.17 3.13 3.25
CA ASN A 214 -8.99 1.98 2.89
C ASN A 214 -9.01 0.95 4.02
N THR A 215 -10.20 0.45 4.35
CA THR A 215 -10.43 -0.45 5.50
C THR A 215 -9.69 -1.77 5.37
N GLY A 216 -9.42 -2.21 4.14
CA GLY A 216 -9.04 -3.59 3.84
C GLY A 216 -10.16 -4.59 4.18
N GLU A 217 -9.81 -5.88 4.18
CA GLU A 217 -10.77 -7.01 4.27
C GLU A 217 -11.35 -7.24 5.68
N GLY A 218 -11.22 -6.27 6.60
CA GLY A 218 -11.43 -6.48 8.04
C GLY A 218 -12.74 -5.99 8.62
N GLY A 219 -13.62 -5.40 7.79
CA GLY A 219 -14.77 -4.61 8.24
C GLY A 219 -14.37 -3.21 8.69
N LEU A 220 -15.34 -2.45 9.19
CA LEU A 220 -15.17 -1.07 9.70
C LEU A 220 -15.47 -1.05 11.20
N HIS A 221 -14.53 -0.55 12.00
CA HIS A 221 -14.75 -0.35 13.43
C HIS A 221 -15.49 0.97 13.68
N ALA A 222 -16.43 1.00 14.63
CA ALA A 222 -17.27 2.18 14.93
C ALA A 222 -16.47 3.45 15.24
N ASP A 223 -15.31 3.32 15.88
CA ASP A 223 -14.39 4.44 16.17
C ASP A 223 -13.91 5.21 14.92
N LEU A 224 -14.14 4.67 13.72
CA LEU A 224 -13.78 5.31 12.45
C LEU A 224 -14.95 6.05 11.78
N GLU A 225 -16.16 5.95 12.32
CA GLU A 225 -17.36 6.67 11.83
C GLU A 225 -17.12 8.19 11.64
N PRO A 226 -16.40 8.91 12.54
CA PRO A 226 -16.13 10.34 12.33
C PRO A 226 -15.32 10.67 11.06
N TYR A 227 -14.68 9.68 10.43
CA TYR A 227 -13.81 9.85 9.27
C TYR A 227 -14.36 9.18 8.01
N GLN A 228 -15.62 8.75 8.02
CA GLN A 228 -16.22 7.93 6.97
C GLN A 228 -16.11 8.53 5.55
N ASP A 229 -16.15 9.86 5.44
CA ASP A 229 -15.99 10.61 4.18
C ASP A 229 -14.57 10.53 3.61
N HIS A 230 -13.61 10.02 4.38
CA HIS A 230 -12.22 9.79 4.00
C HIS A 230 -11.84 8.30 4.01
N ILE A 231 -12.84 7.40 3.99
CA ILE A 231 -12.64 5.95 4.05
C ILE A 231 -13.23 5.27 2.81
N ILE A 232 -12.42 4.45 2.15
CA ILE A 232 -12.87 3.48 1.14
C ILE A 232 -13.09 2.15 1.84
N VAL A 233 -14.30 1.60 1.70
CA VAL A 233 -14.65 0.30 2.28
C VAL A 233 -14.40 -0.82 1.29
N GLN A 234 -13.75 -1.90 1.72
CA GLN A 234 -13.41 -3.02 0.85
C GLN A 234 -14.46 -4.14 0.91
N CYS A 235 -14.83 -4.67 -0.25
CA CYS A 235 -15.62 -5.88 -0.44
C CYS A 235 -14.71 -6.98 -1.00
N ALA A 236 -14.30 -7.92 -0.15
CA ALA A 236 -13.41 -9.03 -0.49
C ALA A 236 -14.13 -10.38 -0.38
N SER A 237 -13.52 -11.44 -0.89
CA SER A 237 -14.13 -12.79 -1.00
C SER A 237 -14.76 -13.33 0.28
N GLY A 238 -14.19 -13.03 1.45
CA GLY A 238 -14.72 -13.46 2.75
C GLY A 238 -15.94 -12.69 3.26
N ARG A 239 -16.27 -11.53 2.67
CA ARG A 239 -17.37 -10.62 3.09
C ARG A 239 -17.40 -10.29 4.59
N PHE A 240 -16.24 -10.32 5.26
CA PHE A 240 -16.14 -10.00 6.68
C PHE A 240 -16.58 -8.56 6.95
N GLY A 241 -17.54 -8.38 7.85
CA GLY A 241 -18.05 -7.05 8.22
C GLY A 241 -18.81 -6.32 7.11
N VAL A 242 -19.22 -7.01 6.04
CA VAL A 242 -19.93 -6.37 4.90
C VAL A 242 -21.43 -6.46 5.11
N ASP A 243 -22.04 -5.32 5.41
CA ASP A 243 -23.49 -5.11 5.46
C ASP A 243 -23.87 -3.76 4.82
N THR A 244 -25.14 -3.40 4.86
CA THR A 244 -25.64 -2.15 4.25
C THR A 244 -25.11 -0.90 4.93
N SER A 245 -24.98 -0.86 6.26
CA SER A 245 -24.45 0.32 6.96
C SER A 245 -22.95 0.49 6.70
N TYR A 246 -22.19 -0.61 6.64
CA TYR A 246 -20.79 -0.63 6.22
C TYR A 246 -20.60 -0.02 4.82
N LEU A 247 -21.37 -0.47 3.84
CA LEU A 247 -21.29 0.05 2.46
C LEU A 247 -21.68 1.54 2.39
N GLN A 248 -22.64 1.95 3.23
CA GLN A 248 -23.09 3.35 3.29
C GLN A 248 -22.14 4.27 4.06
N ALA A 249 -21.28 3.74 4.93
CA ALA A 249 -20.30 4.54 5.65
C ALA A 249 -19.19 5.05 4.72
N GLY A 250 -18.59 4.20 3.89
CA GLY A 250 -17.44 4.61 3.06
C GLY A 250 -17.76 5.60 1.94
N ALA A 251 -16.81 6.45 1.57
CA ALA A 251 -16.89 7.37 0.44
C ALA A 251 -16.91 6.65 -0.93
N ALA A 252 -16.33 5.45 -1.00
CA ALA A 252 -16.34 4.55 -2.15
C ALA A 252 -16.22 3.09 -1.70
N VAL A 253 -16.51 2.16 -2.62
CA VAL A 253 -16.37 0.72 -2.38
C VAL A 253 -15.27 0.14 -3.26
N GLU A 254 -14.39 -0.68 -2.69
CA GLU A 254 -13.35 -1.39 -3.44
C GLU A 254 -13.62 -2.90 -3.47
N ILE A 255 -13.86 -3.47 -4.65
CA ILE A 255 -13.91 -4.93 -4.85
C ILE A 255 -12.47 -5.43 -4.91
N LYS A 256 -12.05 -6.26 -3.96
CA LYS A 256 -10.70 -6.83 -3.93
C LYS A 256 -10.66 -8.22 -4.57
N ILE A 257 -10.31 -8.26 -5.86
CA ILE A 257 -10.07 -9.51 -6.60
C ILE A 257 -8.71 -10.10 -6.23
N GLY A 258 -7.68 -9.27 -6.09
CA GLY A 258 -6.32 -9.73 -5.80
C GLY A 258 -5.49 -8.75 -4.99
N GLN A 259 -4.37 -9.21 -4.45
CA GLN A 259 -3.36 -8.36 -3.85
C GLN A 259 -1.98 -8.78 -4.33
N GLY A 260 -1.07 -7.81 -4.47
CA GLY A 260 0.25 -8.05 -5.04
C GLY A 260 1.10 -9.05 -4.23
N ALA A 261 0.96 -9.04 -2.91
CA ALA A 261 1.68 -9.95 -2.01
C ALA A 261 1.25 -11.42 -2.11
N LYS A 262 0.06 -11.67 -2.66
CA LYS A 262 -0.50 -13.01 -2.82
C LYS A 262 -1.58 -13.11 -3.89
N PRO A 263 -1.19 -12.99 -5.17
CA PRO A 263 -2.12 -13.19 -6.27
C PRO A 263 -2.69 -14.62 -6.24
N GLY A 264 -3.99 -14.76 -6.50
CA GLY A 264 -4.66 -16.06 -6.61
C GLY A 264 -5.08 -16.73 -5.29
N ILE A 265 -4.84 -16.12 -4.12
CA ILE A 265 -5.34 -16.61 -2.84
C ILE A 265 -5.98 -15.51 -1.98
N GLY A 266 -6.80 -15.91 -1.01
CA GLY A 266 -7.57 -15.02 -0.15
C GLY A 266 -6.78 -14.34 0.98
N GLY A 267 -7.48 -13.47 1.72
CA GLY A 267 -7.01 -12.91 2.98
C GLY A 267 -6.72 -13.99 4.03
N HIS A 268 -5.67 -13.80 4.82
CA HIS A 268 -5.27 -14.72 5.88
C HIS A 268 -5.07 -13.88 7.15
N LEU A 269 -5.77 -14.22 8.22
CA LEU A 269 -5.55 -13.65 9.53
C LEU A 269 -5.49 -14.79 10.56
N PRO A 270 -4.33 -15.03 11.20
CA PRO A 270 -4.22 -16.03 12.25
C PRO A 270 -5.15 -15.76 13.44
N GLY A 271 -5.73 -16.81 14.01
CA GLY A 271 -6.71 -16.75 15.08
C GLY A 271 -6.18 -16.10 16.36
N GLU A 272 -4.87 -16.17 16.59
CA GLU A 272 -4.20 -15.46 17.70
C GLU A 272 -4.33 -13.93 17.61
N LYS A 273 -4.69 -13.40 16.44
CA LYS A 273 -4.97 -11.99 16.18
C LYS A 273 -6.46 -11.68 16.06
N ILE A 274 -7.33 -12.64 16.36
CA ILE A 274 -8.77 -12.49 16.36
C ILE A 274 -9.22 -12.45 17.82
N ASP A 275 -9.06 -11.27 18.41
CA ASP A 275 -9.60 -10.96 19.72
C ASP A 275 -11.11 -10.67 19.62
N TYR A 276 -11.73 -10.34 20.75
CA TYR A 276 -13.16 -10.06 20.80
C TYR A 276 -13.58 -8.93 19.85
N GLN A 277 -12.80 -7.84 19.77
CA GLN A 277 -13.13 -6.69 18.93
C GLN A 277 -13.00 -7.01 17.44
N VAL A 278 -11.96 -7.73 17.02
CA VAL A 278 -11.84 -8.20 15.64
C VAL A 278 -12.93 -9.20 15.28
N SER A 279 -13.29 -10.09 16.21
CA SER A 279 -14.36 -11.08 16.06
C SER A 279 -15.71 -10.42 15.78
N ILE A 280 -16.11 -9.41 16.56
CA ILE A 280 -17.38 -8.70 16.35
C ILE A 280 -17.37 -7.91 15.04
N THR A 281 -16.28 -7.20 14.70
CA THR A 281 -16.20 -6.42 13.45
C THR A 281 -16.28 -7.31 12.22
N ARG A 282 -15.71 -8.52 12.28
CA ARG A 282 -15.70 -9.46 11.16
C ARG A 282 -16.89 -10.42 11.12
N MET A 283 -17.66 -10.50 12.21
CA MET A 283 -18.74 -11.47 12.42
C MET A 283 -18.24 -12.93 12.33
N ILE A 284 -17.12 -13.24 12.98
CA ILE A 284 -16.51 -14.58 13.01
C ILE A 284 -16.22 -15.03 14.45
N PRO A 285 -16.09 -16.34 14.74
CA PRO A 285 -15.70 -16.81 16.07
C PRO A 285 -14.35 -16.25 16.52
N GLN A 286 -14.23 -15.93 17.81
CA GLN A 286 -12.97 -15.49 18.41
C GLN A 286 -11.93 -16.63 18.37
N GLY A 287 -10.67 -16.30 18.09
CA GLY A 287 -9.55 -17.25 18.15
C GLY A 287 -9.45 -18.23 16.97
N THR A 288 -10.34 -18.19 15.99
CA THR A 288 -10.27 -19.06 14.79
C THR A 288 -9.50 -18.36 13.67
N ASP A 289 -8.75 -19.10 12.86
CA ASP A 289 -8.12 -18.53 11.68
C ASP A 289 -9.17 -18.01 10.69
N ALA A 290 -9.05 -16.77 10.24
CA ALA A 290 -9.85 -16.24 9.15
C ALA A 290 -9.11 -16.44 7.82
N LEU A 291 -9.46 -17.52 7.13
CA LEU A 291 -9.01 -17.84 5.78
C LEU A 291 -10.12 -17.51 4.80
N SER A 292 -9.96 -16.44 4.03
CA SER A 292 -10.93 -16.10 3.00
C SER A 292 -10.81 -17.07 1.81
N PRO A 293 -11.92 -17.39 1.13
CA PRO A 293 -11.87 -18.11 -0.13
C PRO A 293 -10.94 -17.40 -1.13
N ALA A 294 -10.27 -18.17 -1.98
CA ALA A 294 -9.45 -17.62 -3.06
C ALA A 294 -10.32 -16.83 -4.07
N PRO A 295 -11.42 -17.38 -4.61
CA PRO A 295 -12.33 -16.62 -5.46
C PRO A 295 -13.39 -15.87 -4.64
N HIS A 296 -13.96 -14.83 -5.24
CA HIS A 296 -15.29 -14.37 -4.88
C HIS A 296 -16.30 -15.42 -5.36
N HIS A 297 -17.17 -15.92 -4.47
CA HIS A 297 -18.15 -16.94 -4.84
C HIS A 297 -19.29 -16.44 -5.73
N ASP A 298 -19.34 -15.13 -5.95
CA ASP A 298 -20.25 -14.41 -6.83
C ASP A 298 -19.53 -13.77 -8.02
N ILE A 299 -18.28 -14.18 -8.33
CA ILE A 299 -17.54 -13.72 -9.51
C ILE A 299 -16.80 -14.91 -10.15
N TYR A 300 -17.37 -15.49 -11.21
CA TYR A 300 -16.73 -16.53 -12.02
C TYR A 300 -16.45 -16.08 -13.45
N SER A 301 -16.92 -14.90 -13.83
CA SER A 301 -16.80 -14.31 -15.16
C SER A 301 -16.75 -12.78 -15.06
N ILE A 302 -16.50 -12.10 -16.19
CA ILE A 302 -16.49 -10.63 -16.20
C ILE A 302 -17.91 -10.06 -16.08
N GLU A 303 -18.91 -10.81 -16.53
CA GLU A 303 -20.33 -10.50 -16.40
C GLU A 303 -20.79 -10.55 -14.94
N ASP A 304 -20.24 -11.48 -14.15
CA ASP A 304 -20.50 -11.55 -12.71
C ASP A 304 -19.87 -10.38 -11.96
N LEU A 305 -18.63 -10.00 -12.33
CA LEU A 305 -18.00 -8.79 -11.79
C LEU A 305 -18.86 -7.56 -12.09
N ARG A 306 -19.39 -7.45 -13.32
CA ARG A 306 -20.33 -6.40 -13.70
C ARG A 306 -21.55 -6.40 -12.78
N GLN A 307 -22.17 -7.56 -12.55
CA GLN A 307 -23.32 -7.66 -11.65
C GLN A 307 -22.99 -7.14 -10.24
N LEU A 308 -21.85 -7.54 -9.66
CA LEU A 308 -21.44 -7.06 -8.34
C LEU A 308 -21.16 -5.55 -8.33
N ILE A 309 -20.49 -5.01 -9.35
CA ILE A 309 -20.25 -3.55 -9.46
C ILE A 309 -21.57 -2.79 -9.43
N TYR A 310 -22.56 -3.19 -10.23
CA TYR A 310 -23.85 -2.51 -10.27
C TYR A 310 -24.66 -2.73 -8.98
N ALA A 311 -24.62 -3.93 -8.39
CA ALA A 311 -25.26 -4.17 -7.09
C ALA A 311 -24.71 -3.25 -5.99
N LEU A 312 -23.38 -3.03 -5.96
CA LEU A 312 -22.76 -2.11 -5.02
C LEU A 312 -23.09 -0.65 -5.33
N LYS A 313 -23.15 -0.26 -6.61
CA LYS A 313 -23.61 1.09 -7.01
C LYS A 313 -25.04 1.33 -6.55
N GLU A 314 -25.97 0.42 -6.81
CA GLU A 314 -27.35 0.53 -6.33
C GLU A 314 -27.43 0.59 -4.80
N ALA A 315 -26.72 -0.29 -4.10
CA ALA A 315 -26.72 -0.35 -2.64
C ALA A 315 -26.12 0.90 -1.97
N THR A 316 -25.31 1.68 -2.68
CA THR A 316 -24.61 2.87 -2.15
C THR A 316 -25.13 4.20 -2.69
N GLY A 317 -26.13 4.19 -3.58
CA GLY A 317 -26.57 5.41 -4.26
C GLY A 317 -25.50 5.94 -5.22
N TYR A 318 -24.90 5.04 -6.00
CA TYR A 318 -23.92 5.30 -7.06
C TYR A 318 -22.63 5.96 -6.56
N LYS A 319 -22.10 5.51 -5.41
CA LYS A 319 -20.72 5.85 -5.03
C LYS A 319 -19.72 5.22 -5.99
N PRO A 320 -18.50 5.79 -6.14
CA PRO A 320 -17.46 5.19 -6.97
C PRO A 320 -17.14 3.75 -6.54
N VAL A 321 -16.99 2.86 -7.51
CA VAL A 321 -16.57 1.47 -7.30
C VAL A 321 -15.18 1.27 -7.89
N SER A 322 -14.22 0.95 -7.03
CA SER A 322 -12.88 0.53 -7.39
C SER A 322 -12.80 -0.99 -7.50
N VAL A 323 -12.00 -1.50 -8.44
CA VAL A 323 -11.69 -2.93 -8.54
C VAL A 323 -10.19 -3.10 -8.42
N LYS A 324 -9.78 -3.75 -7.33
CA LYS A 324 -8.38 -4.03 -7.01
C LYS A 324 -7.96 -5.39 -7.53
N ILE A 325 -7.01 -5.39 -8.46
CA ILE A 325 -6.41 -6.57 -9.07
C ILE A 325 -4.91 -6.64 -8.76
N ALA A 326 -4.40 -7.85 -8.56
CA ALA A 326 -2.96 -8.07 -8.53
C ALA A 326 -2.40 -7.96 -9.94
N ALA A 327 -1.22 -7.36 -10.09
CA ALA A 327 -0.50 -7.36 -11.35
C ALA A 327 -0.05 -8.79 -11.69
N VAL A 328 -0.67 -9.38 -12.70
CA VAL A 328 -0.38 -10.74 -13.21
C VAL A 328 -0.32 -10.73 -14.73
N HIS A 329 0.02 -11.85 -15.34
CA HIS A 329 -0.01 -11.98 -16.79
C HIS A 329 -1.39 -11.58 -17.35
N ASN A 330 -1.40 -10.87 -18.49
CA ASN A 330 -2.60 -10.28 -19.11
C ASN A 330 -3.34 -9.21 -18.30
N VAL A 331 -2.68 -8.56 -17.33
CA VAL A 331 -3.28 -7.47 -16.53
C VAL A 331 -3.94 -6.38 -17.39
N ALA A 332 -3.38 -6.04 -18.55
CA ALA A 332 -3.96 -5.05 -19.47
C ALA A 332 -5.34 -5.46 -20.01
N ALA A 333 -5.51 -6.73 -20.43
CA ALA A 333 -6.79 -7.24 -20.91
C ALA A 333 -7.81 -7.37 -19.77
N ILE A 334 -7.35 -7.81 -18.59
CA ILE A 334 -8.19 -7.89 -17.38
C ILE A 334 -8.69 -6.49 -17.01
N ALA A 335 -7.82 -5.48 -17.02
CA ALA A 335 -8.19 -4.10 -16.71
C ALA A 335 -9.18 -3.54 -17.73
N SER A 336 -9.02 -3.79 -19.04
CA SER A 336 -10.04 -3.42 -20.05
C SER A 336 -11.41 -4.04 -19.72
N GLY A 337 -11.44 -5.34 -19.38
CA GLY A 337 -12.67 -6.01 -18.93
C GLY A 337 -13.28 -5.34 -17.71
N VAL A 338 -12.48 -5.03 -16.69
CA VAL A 338 -12.90 -4.35 -15.46
C VAL A 338 -13.55 -2.99 -15.75
N VAL A 339 -12.94 -2.18 -16.62
CA VAL A 339 -13.50 -0.88 -17.03
C VAL A 339 -14.82 -1.06 -17.77
N ARG A 340 -14.91 -2.03 -18.69
CA ARG A 340 -16.15 -2.35 -19.42
C ARG A 340 -17.25 -2.92 -18.51
N ALA A 341 -16.88 -3.59 -17.43
CA ALA A 341 -17.79 -4.05 -16.39
C ALA A 341 -18.40 -2.89 -15.58
N GLY A 342 -17.84 -1.68 -15.68
CA GLY A 342 -18.40 -0.46 -15.10
C GLY A 342 -17.68 0.04 -13.85
N ALA A 343 -16.46 -0.44 -13.58
CA ALA A 343 -15.62 0.09 -12.50
C ALA A 343 -15.19 1.53 -12.81
N ASP A 344 -15.21 2.38 -11.79
CA ASP A 344 -14.78 3.78 -11.90
C ASP A 344 -13.28 3.92 -11.64
N ILE A 345 -12.67 2.95 -10.95
CA ILE A 345 -11.25 2.91 -10.61
C ILE A 345 -10.72 1.48 -10.80
N VAL A 346 -9.57 1.34 -11.46
CA VAL A 346 -8.76 0.13 -11.52
C VAL A 346 -7.57 0.30 -10.59
N TYR A 347 -7.55 -0.45 -9.49
CA TYR A 347 -6.43 -0.46 -8.56
C TYR A 347 -5.48 -1.61 -8.93
N LEU A 348 -4.26 -1.27 -9.33
CA LEU A 348 -3.21 -2.21 -9.70
C LEU A 348 -2.25 -2.41 -8.52
N ASP A 349 -2.07 -3.65 -8.07
CA ASP A 349 -1.17 -3.99 -6.96
C ASP A 349 -0.03 -4.88 -7.42
N GLY A 350 1.17 -4.31 -7.53
CA GLY A 350 2.40 -5.01 -7.95
C GLY A 350 2.89 -6.03 -6.92
N PHE A 351 3.69 -7.00 -7.37
CA PHE A 351 4.13 -8.14 -6.53
C PHE A 351 4.93 -7.77 -5.26
N ARG A 352 5.42 -6.52 -5.18
CA ARG A 352 6.07 -5.97 -3.97
C ARG A 352 5.08 -5.42 -2.94
N GLY A 353 3.77 -5.56 -3.17
CA GLY A 353 2.71 -5.23 -2.23
C GLY A 353 2.88 -5.94 -0.89
N GLY A 354 2.44 -5.26 0.17
CA GLY A 354 2.57 -5.76 1.54
C GLY A 354 1.44 -6.69 1.96
N THR A 355 1.69 -7.49 3.00
CA THR A 355 0.66 -8.35 3.62
C THR A 355 0.90 -8.54 5.11
N GLY A 356 -0.16 -8.83 5.86
CA GLY A 356 -0.04 -9.26 7.26
C GLY A 356 0.41 -10.71 7.38
N ALA A 357 -0.04 -11.56 6.46
CA ALA A 357 0.25 -12.99 6.42
C ALA A 357 0.08 -13.53 4.99
N SER A 358 1.15 -14.12 4.45
CA SER A 358 1.15 -14.81 3.17
C SER A 358 2.14 -15.97 3.19
N PRO A 359 1.89 -17.08 2.47
CA PRO A 359 2.93 -18.04 2.14
C PRO A 359 4.13 -17.36 1.50
N THR A 360 5.33 -17.66 2.02
CA THR A 360 6.59 -17.03 1.59
C THR A 360 6.83 -17.22 0.09
N ILE A 361 6.59 -18.42 -0.43
CA ILE A 361 6.76 -18.73 -1.85
C ILE A 361 5.84 -17.89 -2.75
N ILE A 362 4.62 -17.60 -2.31
CA ILE A 362 3.67 -16.81 -3.09
C ILE A 362 4.12 -15.36 -3.10
N ARG A 363 4.43 -14.77 -1.93
CA ARG A 363 4.93 -13.39 -1.83
C ARG A 363 6.19 -13.18 -2.66
N ASP A 364 7.09 -14.17 -2.65
CA ASP A 364 8.43 -13.99 -3.21
C ASP A 364 8.49 -14.20 -4.72
N HIS A 365 7.52 -14.91 -5.33
CA HIS A 365 7.63 -15.40 -6.70
C HIS A 365 6.38 -15.23 -7.57
N VAL A 366 5.26 -14.71 -7.05
CA VAL A 366 4.01 -14.61 -7.84
C VAL A 366 3.62 -13.14 -8.06
N GLY A 367 3.43 -12.77 -9.33
CA GLY A 367 2.97 -11.45 -9.74
C GLY A 367 3.98 -10.72 -10.65
N LEU A 368 3.63 -9.50 -11.04
CA LEU A 368 4.41 -8.62 -11.91
C LEU A 368 4.75 -7.29 -11.22
N PRO A 369 5.83 -6.61 -11.65
CA PRO A 369 6.16 -5.27 -11.17
C PRO A 369 5.07 -4.26 -11.54
N ILE A 370 4.83 -3.31 -10.63
CA ILE A 370 3.80 -2.28 -10.81
C ILE A 370 4.11 -1.36 -11.99
N GLU A 371 5.39 -1.11 -12.23
CA GLU A 371 5.89 -0.24 -13.30
C GLU A 371 5.41 -0.71 -14.68
N ILE A 372 5.52 -2.02 -14.96
CA ILE A 372 5.04 -2.62 -16.21
C ILE A 372 3.52 -2.63 -16.26
N ALA A 373 2.86 -2.97 -15.16
CA ALA A 373 1.40 -3.08 -15.11
C ALA A 373 0.73 -1.73 -15.40
N VAL A 374 1.21 -0.64 -14.81
CA VAL A 374 0.68 0.71 -15.05
C VAL A 374 0.84 1.11 -16.52
N ALA A 375 2.05 0.98 -17.07
CA ALA A 375 2.33 1.38 -18.45
C ALA A 375 1.50 0.59 -19.47
N THR A 376 1.38 -0.73 -19.29
CA THR A 376 0.63 -1.59 -20.22
C THR A 376 -0.88 -1.41 -20.12
N VAL A 377 -1.42 -1.22 -18.90
CA VAL A 377 -2.86 -0.95 -18.69
C VAL A 377 -3.23 0.42 -19.23
N ASP A 378 -2.47 1.48 -18.92
CA ASP A 378 -2.73 2.82 -19.43
C ASP A 378 -2.73 2.84 -20.96
N GLN A 379 -1.73 2.22 -21.60
CA GLN A 379 -1.65 2.13 -23.06
C GLN A 379 -2.85 1.39 -23.64
N ARG A 380 -3.19 0.22 -23.10
CA ARG A 380 -4.32 -0.59 -23.57
C ARG A 380 -5.65 0.18 -23.48
N LEU A 381 -5.91 0.87 -22.38
CA LEU A 381 -7.14 1.63 -22.21
C LEU A 381 -7.19 2.85 -23.15
N ARG A 382 -6.04 3.46 -23.47
CA ARG A 382 -5.93 4.54 -24.47
C ARG A 382 -6.17 4.02 -25.88
N ASP A 383 -5.55 2.91 -26.26
CA ASP A 383 -5.71 2.28 -27.57
C ASP A 383 -7.18 1.89 -27.84
N GLU A 384 -7.90 1.50 -26.80
CA GLU A 384 -9.32 1.17 -26.87
C GLU A 384 -10.26 2.38 -26.71
N GLY A 385 -9.74 3.57 -26.45
CA GLY A 385 -10.54 4.79 -26.29
C GLY A 385 -11.42 4.79 -25.04
N ILE A 386 -11.07 4.05 -23.99
CA ILE A 386 -11.84 3.94 -22.74
C ILE A 386 -11.08 4.42 -21.49
N ARG A 387 -9.89 5.00 -21.66
CA ARG A 387 -9.04 5.48 -20.55
C ARG A 387 -9.70 6.54 -19.67
N ASN A 388 -10.60 7.34 -20.22
CA ASN A 388 -11.39 8.33 -19.48
C ASN A 388 -12.46 7.70 -18.58
N ARG A 389 -12.84 6.44 -18.84
CA ARG A 389 -13.95 5.77 -18.14
C ARG A 389 -13.57 5.23 -16.77
N ALA A 390 -12.28 5.12 -16.46
CA ALA A 390 -11.79 4.74 -15.16
C ALA A 390 -10.43 5.36 -14.85
N SER A 391 -10.18 5.61 -13.56
CA SER A 391 -8.86 5.99 -13.06
C SER A 391 -8.01 4.76 -12.73
N ILE A 392 -6.68 4.85 -12.82
CA ILE A 392 -5.69 3.85 -12.47
C ILE A 392 -5.02 4.26 -11.15
N VAL A 393 -5.14 3.43 -10.13
CA VAL A 393 -4.38 3.58 -8.88
C VAL A 393 -3.21 2.60 -8.89
N ALA A 394 -1.99 3.11 -8.72
CA ALA A 394 -0.78 2.29 -8.66
C ALA A 394 -0.40 1.96 -7.21
N ALA A 395 -0.17 0.69 -6.91
CA ALA A 395 0.26 0.22 -5.60
C ALA A 395 1.23 -0.95 -5.72
N GLY A 396 1.78 -1.36 -4.58
CA GLY A 396 2.62 -2.55 -4.53
C GLY A 396 4.08 -2.27 -4.86
N GLY A 397 4.73 -1.44 -4.03
CA GLY A 397 6.15 -1.13 -4.14
C GLY A 397 6.52 0.36 -4.19
N ILE A 398 5.55 1.26 -4.00
CA ILE A 398 5.77 2.71 -3.92
C ILE A 398 6.46 3.06 -2.60
N ARG A 399 7.69 3.59 -2.65
CA ARG A 399 8.50 3.89 -1.45
C ARG A 399 8.83 5.36 -1.23
N SER A 400 8.68 6.19 -2.26
CA SER A 400 9.13 7.58 -2.26
C SER A 400 8.25 8.43 -3.17
N SER A 401 8.32 9.75 -3.02
CA SER A 401 7.78 10.72 -3.97
C SER A 401 8.28 10.46 -5.40
N ALA A 402 9.55 10.08 -5.59
CA ALA A 402 10.10 9.74 -6.90
C ALA A 402 9.38 8.54 -7.54
N ASP A 403 9.03 7.50 -6.77
CA ASP A 403 8.24 6.37 -7.26
C ASP A 403 6.81 6.85 -7.65
N VAL A 404 6.21 7.77 -6.89
CA VAL A 404 4.89 8.36 -7.18
C VAL A 404 4.90 9.14 -8.50
N VAL A 405 5.85 10.05 -8.68
CA VAL A 405 6.00 10.85 -9.92
C VAL A 405 6.17 9.93 -11.12
N LYS A 406 7.05 8.92 -11.01
CA LYS A 406 7.30 7.98 -12.11
C LYS A 406 6.07 7.13 -12.42
N ALA A 407 5.33 6.67 -11.42
CA ALA A 407 4.08 5.94 -11.64
C ALA A 407 3.03 6.79 -12.37
N ILE A 408 2.90 8.07 -12.00
CA ILE A 408 1.98 9.01 -12.67
C ILE A 408 2.42 9.26 -14.11
N ALA A 409 3.72 9.49 -14.33
CA ALA A 409 4.29 9.63 -15.68
C ALA A 409 4.07 8.39 -16.55
N LEU A 410 4.06 7.18 -15.97
CA LEU A 410 3.73 5.94 -16.68
C LEU A 410 2.23 5.79 -16.97
N GLY A 411 1.35 6.50 -16.26
CA GLY A 411 -0.10 6.53 -16.54
C GLY A 411 -1.03 6.42 -15.34
N ALA A 412 -0.53 6.35 -14.10
CA ALA A 412 -1.38 6.31 -12.91
C ALA A 412 -2.05 7.68 -12.61
N ASP A 413 -3.27 7.68 -12.09
CA ASP A 413 -3.97 8.88 -11.63
C ASP A 413 -3.67 9.20 -10.15
N ALA A 414 -3.35 8.17 -9.36
CA ALA A 414 -2.89 8.27 -7.98
C ALA A 414 -2.07 7.03 -7.57
N CYS A 415 -1.36 7.13 -6.46
CA CYS A 415 -0.57 6.05 -5.87
C CYS A 415 -1.05 5.72 -4.46
N ALA A 416 -1.19 4.43 -4.16
CA ALA A 416 -1.52 3.97 -2.81
C ALA A 416 -0.27 3.47 -2.06
N ILE A 417 -0.04 4.02 -0.87
CA ILE A 417 1.06 3.63 0.02
C ILE A 417 0.54 2.80 1.20
N GLY A 418 1.29 1.76 1.58
CA GLY A 418 0.98 0.91 2.73
C GLY A 418 2.20 0.76 3.64
N THR A 419 3.20 0.01 3.18
CA THR A 419 4.40 -0.26 3.98
C THR A 419 5.11 1.01 4.45
N VAL A 420 5.24 2.04 3.61
CA VAL A 420 5.88 3.30 4.03
C VAL A 420 5.07 4.03 5.09
N ALA A 421 3.74 4.04 4.98
CA ALA A 421 2.88 4.60 6.03
C ALA A 421 3.12 3.86 7.36
N LEU A 422 3.23 2.52 7.33
CA LEU A 422 3.58 1.75 8.54
C LEU A 422 5.00 2.04 9.04
N VAL A 423 5.96 2.31 8.16
CA VAL A 423 7.33 2.71 8.54
C VAL A 423 7.32 4.07 9.24
N ALA A 424 6.53 5.04 8.76
CA ALA A 424 6.33 6.33 9.44
C ALA A 424 5.72 6.15 10.84
N LEU A 425 4.89 5.12 11.04
CA LEU A 425 4.37 4.73 12.36
C LEU A 425 5.37 3.93 13.23
N GLY A 426 6.61 3.72 12.75
CA GLY A 426 7.67 3.02 13.48
C GLY A 426 7.85 1.54 13.10
N CYS A 427 7.36 1.07 11.95
CA CYS A 427 7.62 -0.29 11.50
C CYS A 427 9.09 -0.47 11.06
N HIS A 428 9.74 -1.53 11.57
CA HIS A 428 11.10 -1.93 11.19
C HIS A 428 11.15 -3.05 10.13
N VAL A 429 10.01 -3.34 9.48
CA VAL A 429 9.91 -4.31 8.38
C VAL A 429 10.47 -5.70 8.73
N CYS A 430 10.29 -6.15 9.98
CA CYS A 430 10.78 -7.48 10.44
C CYS A 430 10.03 -8.68 9.85
N GLN A 431 8.97 -8.45 9.06
CA GLN A 431 8.20 -9.48 8.32
C GLN A 431 7.49 -10.55 9.18
N LYS A 432 7.43 -10.37 10.50
CA LYS A 432 6.76 -11.29 11.43
C LYS A 432 5.34 -10.84 11.83
N CYS A 433 4.67 -10.09 10.96
CA CYS A 433 3.37 -9.45 11.21
C CYS A 433 2.25 -10.44 11.56
N HIS A 434 2.36 -11.67 11.05
CA HIS A 434 1.39 -12.76 11.24
C HIS A 434 1.34 -13.25 12.69
N THR A 435 2.41 -13.08 13.47
CA THR A 435 2.54 -13.65 14.83
C THR A 435 1.78 -12.89 15.93
N GLY A 436 1.24 -11.71 15.64
CA GLY A 436 0.63 -10.85 16.65
C GLY A 436 1.59 -10.27 17.70
N CYS A 437 2.91 -10.47 17.57
CA CYS A 437 3.91 -10.06 18.57
C CYS A 437 4.61 -8.72 18.24
N CYS A 438 4.02 -7.93 17.33
CA CYS A 438 4.59 -6.65 16.89
C CYS A 438 4.81 -5.72 18.10
N SER A 439 6.07 -5.56 18.49
CA SER A 439 6.42 -4.81 19.70
C SER A 439 6.12 -3.31 19.58
N TRP A 440 5.93 -2.81 18.35
CA TRP A 440 5.61 -1.42 18.04
C TRP A 440 4.11 -1.10 18.09
N GLY A 441 3.23 -2.08 18.36
CA GLY A 441 1.79 -1.83 18.44
C GLY A 441 1.08 -1.72 17.08
N ILE A 442 1.79 -2.03 15.98
CA ILE A 442 1.29 -1.89 14.61
C ILE A 442 0.52 -3.15 14.17
N CYS A 443 1.18 -4.32 14.10
CA CYS A 443 0.58 -5.56 13.61
C CYS A 443 0.28 -6.54 14.76
N THR A 444 -0.56 -6.13 15.70
CA THR A 444 -0.91 -6.89 16.91
C THR A 444 -2.28 -6.47 17.42
N GLN A 445 -2.98 -7.36 18.12
CA GLN A 445 -4.21 -7.06 18.85
C GLN A 445 -4.04 -7.22 20.37
N ARG A 446 -2.81 -7.46 20.84
CA ARG A 446 -2.53 -7.62 22.27
C ARG A 446 -2.57 -6.24 22.96
N PRO A 447 -3.45 -5.99 23.95
CA PRO A 447 -3.67 -4.65 24.52
C PRO A 447 -2.38 -3.97 25.05
N GLU A 448 -1.47 -4.75 25.64
CA GLU A 448 -0.19 -4.29 26.15
C GLU A 448 0.78 -3.82 25.06
N LEU A 449 0.57 -4.28 23.83
CA LEU A 449 1.35 -3.90 22.65
C LEU A 449 0.66 -2.80 21.85
N THR A 450 -0.65 -2.87 21.61
CA THR A 450 -1.40 -1.87 20.82
C THR A 450 -1.32 -0.49 21.44
N ARG A 451 -1.36 -0.39 22.78
CA ARG A 451 -1.20 0.88 23.53
C ARG A 451 0.12 1.62 23.30
N ARG A 452 1.09 1.00 22.61
CA ARG A 452 2.40 1.58 22.31
C ARG A 452 2.41 2.46 21.08
N LEU A 453 1.37 2.37 20.25
CA LEU A 453 1.13 3.27 19.15
C LEU A 453 0.06 4.26 19.57
N ASP A 454 0.46 5.51 19.75
CA ASP A 454 -0.45 6.64 19.92
C ASP A 454 -1.01 7.03 18.53
N PRO A 455 -2.33 6.97 18.32
CA PRO A 455 -2.93 7.29 17.03
C PRO A 455 -2.76 8.77 16.63
N GLU A 456 -2.74 9.73 17.56
CA GLU A 456 -2.63 11.16 17.23
C GLU A 456 -1.21 11.52 16.78
N TRP A 457 -0.22 11.01 17.52
CA TRP A 457 1.18 11.08 17.10
C TRP A 457 1.37 10.38 15.74
N GLY A 458 0.78 9.19 15.58
CA GLY A 458 0.85 8.41 14.34
C GLY A 458 0.27 9.16 13.15
N ALA A 459 -0.89 9.79 13.32
CA ALA A 459 -1.49 10.65 12.31
C ALA A 459 -0.54 11.78 11.92
N SER A 460 0.02 12.48 12.91
CA SER A 460 0.98 13.57 12.69
C SER A 460 2.21 13.12 11.89
N GLN A 461 2.76 11.92 12.15
CA GLN A 461 3.89 11.37 11.39
C GLN A 461 3.53 11.11 9.92
N VAL A 462 2.37 10.51 9.68
CA VAL A 462 1.91 10.18 8.33
C VAL A 462 1.56 11.45 7.54
N VAL A 463 0.94 12.44 8.19
CA VAL A 463 0.69 13.76 7.61
C VAL A 463 1.99 14.44 7.20
N ASN A 464 2.99 14.45 8.09
CA ASN A 464 4.30 15.04 7.78
C ASN A 464 4.97 14.36 6.59
N LEU A 465 4.93 13.03 6.52
CA LEU A 465 5.45 12.25 5.40
C LEU A 465 4.77 12.67 4.08
N VAL A 466 3.44 12.66 4.04
CA VAL A 466 2.70 12.95 2.80
C VAL A 466 2.87 14.41 2.40
N ARG A 467 2.84 15.37 3.33
CA ARG A 467 3.13 16.78 3.04
C ARG A 467 4.52 16.98 2.45
N ALA A 468 5.53 16.31 3.01
CA ALA A 468 6.90 16.37 2.48
C ALA A 468 6.95 15.81 1.05
N TRP A 469 6.34 14.65 0.80
CA TRP A 469 6.29 14.08 -0.55
C TRP A 469 5.49 14.93 -1.53
N THR A 470 4.38 15.52 -1.12
CA THR A 470 3.60 16.44 -1.95
C THR A 470 4.43 17.66 -2.33
N HIS A 471 5.25 18.19 -1.41
CA HIS A 471 6.17 19.28 -1.71
C HIS A 471 7.27 18.84 -2.70
N GLU A 472 7.90 17.69 -2.48
CA GLU A 472 8.88 17.12 -3.43
C GLU A 472 8.27 16.90 -4.82
N ILE A 473 7.02 16.42 -4.90
CA ILE A 473 6.30 16.26 -6.17
C ILE A 473 6.10 17.62 -6.85
N ALA A 474 5.70 18.66 -6.12
CA ALA A 474 5.52 20.01 -6.65
C ALA A 474 6.84 20.59 -7.21
N GLU A 475 7.96 20.42 -6.51
CA GLU A 475 9.28 20.82 -7.01
C GLU A 475 9.65 20.07 -8.30
N VAL A 476 9.38 18.76 -8.34
CA VAL A 476 9.62 17.94 -9.52
C VAL A 476 8.75 18.36 -10.70
N LEU A 477 7.47 18.71 -10.48
CA LEU A 477 6.60 19.23 -11.55
C LEU A 477 7.19 20.50 -12.16
N GLY A 478 7.64 21.45 -11.33
CA GLY A 478 8.30 22.66 -11.83
C GLY A 478 9.60 22.37 -12.59
N ALA A 479 10.43 21.43 -12.12
CA ALA A 479 11.63 20.98 -12.83
C ALA A 479 11.30 20.33 -14.19
N LEU A 480 10.11 19.74 -14.32
CA LEU A 480 9.58 19.21 -15.58
C LEU A 480 8.82 20.28 -16.39
N GLY A 481 8.70 21.52 -15.93
CA GLY A 481 7.94 22.56 -16.63
C GLY A 481 6.46 22.23 -16.78
N VAL A 482 5.87 21.58 -15.79
CA VAL A 482 4.41 21.36 -15.68
C VAL A 482 3.92 21.93 -14.36
N ASN A 483 2.70 22.45 -14.33
CA ASN A 483 2.12 23.08 -13.14
C ASN A 483 0.93 22.30 -12.55
N ALA A 484 0.58 21.15 -13.14
CA ALA A 484 -0.51 20.30 -12.67
C ALA A 484 -0.11 18.82 -12.75
N ILE A 485 -0.44 18.06 -11.71
CA ILE A 485 -0.16 16.63 -11.65
C ILE A 485 -0.86 15.85 -12.79
N GLU A 486 -2.03 16.32 -13.23
CA GLU A 486 -2.74 15.74 -14.36
C GLU A 486 -1.95 15.85 -15.67
N SER A 487 -1.15 16.92 -15.86
CA SER A 487 -0.31 17.10 -17.05
C SER A 487 0.89 16.15 -17.11
N LEU A 488 1.25 15.53 -15.99
CA LEU A 488 2.26 14.48 -15.96
C LEU A 488 1.68 13.11 -16.34
N ARG A 489 0.37 12.91 -16.25
CA ARG A 489 -0.27 11.60 -16.37
C ARG A 489 -0.07 10.97 -17.76
N GLY A 490 0.74 9.92 -17.80
CA GLY A 490 1.07 9.22 -19.05
C GLY A 490 2.08 9.98 -19.93
N SER A 491 2.70 11.04 -19.42
CA SER A 491 3.73 11.83 -20.09
C SER A 491 5.09 11.11 -20.04
N ARG A 492 5.14 9.93 -20.65
CA ARG A 492 6.28 9.00 -20.65
C ARG A 492 7.52 9.56 -21.32
N GLU A 493 7.35 10.53 -22.21
CA GLU A 493 8.43 11.32 -22.81
C GLU A 493 9.24 12.12 -21.80
N ARG A 494 8.73 12.30 -20.57
CA ARG A 494 9.45 12.93 -19.45
C ARG A 494 10.28 11.93 -18.64
N LEU A 495 10.35 10.68 -19.09
CA LEU A 495 11.16 9.63 -18.50
C LEU A 495 12.29 9.23 -19.45
N ARG A 496 13.42 8.79 -18.86
CA ARG A 496 14.52 8.14 -19.59
C ARG A 496 14.99 6.89 -18.85
N GLY A 497 15.11 5.78 -19.57
CA GLY A 497 15.62 4.52 -19.03
C GLY A 497 17.14 4.48 -18.99
N LEU A 498 17.71 4.17 -17.83
CA LEU A 498 19.14 4.00 -17.60
C LEU A 498 19.47 2.53 -17.30
N GLY A 499 20.18 1.87 -18.22
CA GLY A 499 20.57 0.47 -18.05
C GLY A 499 19.41 -0.53 -18.16
N LEU A 500 18.29 -0.12 -18.75
CA LEU A 500 17.19 -1.01 -19.14
C LEU A 500 17.40 -1.51 -20.57
N ASP A 501 17.04 -2.76 -20.83
CA ASP A 501 17.05 -3.30 -22.18
C ASP A 501 15.93 -2.69 -23.04
N GLN A 502 16.03 -2.85 -24.36
CA GLN A 502 15.09 -2.27 -25.31
C GLN A 502 13.67 -2.82 -25.13
N THR A 503 13.51 -4.10 -24.75
CA THR A 503 12.19 -4.70 -24.56
C THR A 503 11.46 -4.05 -23.38
N VAL A 504 12.14 -3.82 -22.26
CA VAL A 504 11.58 -3.11 -21.12
C VAL A 504 11.22 -1.67 -21.50
N LEU A 505 12.10 -0.99 -22.24
CA LEU A 505 11.85 0.39 -22.72
C LEU A 505 10.59 0.47 -23.59
N ASP A 506 10.45 -0.44 -24.55
CA ASP A 506 9.30 -0.52 -25.46
C ASP A 506 7.99 -0.80 -24.69
N VAL A 507 8.03 -1.72 -23.73
CA VAL A 507 6.87 -2.04 -22.87
C VAL A 507 6.45 -0.85 -22.02
N LEU A 508 7.41 -0.09 -21.48
CA LEU A 508 7.13 1.11 -20.72
C LEU A 508 6.69 2.28 -21.61
N GLY A 509 7.04 2.27 -22.91
CA GLY A 509 6.90 3.41 -23.80
C GLY A 509 7.86 4.55 -23.46
N VAL A 510 9.06 4.22 -22.99
CA VAL A 510 10.09 5.18 -22.51
C VAL A 510 11.34 5.05 -23.37
N LYS A 511 12.04 6.16 -23.62
CA LYS A 511 13.29 6.18 -24.39
C LYS A 511 14.53 5.94 -23.50
N ALA A 512 15.62 5.47 -24.08
CA ALA A 512 16.90 5.31 -23.37
C ALA A 512 17.52 6.67 -22.99
N ALA A 513 18.27 6.73 -21.90
CA ALA A 513 19.03 7.92 -21.55
C ALA A 513 20.06 8.27 -22.66
N GLY A 514 20.04 9.51 -23.15
CA GLY A 514 20.92 9.99 -24.21
C GLY A 514 20.41 9.82 -25.65
N SER A 515 19.21 9.26 -25.85
CA SER A 515 18.56 9.13 -27.17
C SER A 515 17.73 10.33 -27.59
#